data_AF-A0A2N5Y1M9-F1
#
_entry.id   AF-A0A2N5Y1M9-F1
#
_cell.length_a   1.000
_cell.length_b   1.000
_cell.length_c   1.000
_cell.angle_alpha   90.00
_cell.angle_beta   90.00
_cell.angle_gamma   90.00
#
_symmetry.space_group_name_H-M   'P 1'
#
loop_
_entity.id
_entity.type
_entity.pdbx_description
1 polymer ?
#
loop_
_entity_poly.entity_id
_entity_poly.type
_entity_poly.pdbx_seq_one_letter_code
_entity_poly.pdbx_strand_id
1 'polypeptide(L)'
;MRNILFMLVALSVSTFSMARPDWSLELDVTEMAHAEALYQQYCSLCHGEDRSGYRADHAPSLRSHSLLLTAYPGFLFTAIGYGRAGTAMDGYSDEMGGPLDRDDLRLLTRWLLAVEGVEPVKLPDTPVHGDTARGAVIYAAQCASCHGAEGQGDTGPALGDPALLANASDAFLRYAVANGRDDTAMVAFAGEYLLNPDGEEPAFTLREGRYVPAAEVVRALEEKRRFILLDTRPASAWQRK
;
A
#
# COMPACT_ATOMS: atom_id res chain seq x y z
N MET A 1 33.36 -69.72 15.19
CA MET A 1 33.04 -68.40 15.79
C MET A 1 33.36 -67.33 14.77
N ARG A 2 32.36 -66.60 14.27
CA ARG A 2 32.53 -65.60 13.20
C ARG A 2 32.00 -64.27 13.74
N ASN A 3 32.91 -63.36 14.11
CA ASN A 3 32.58 -62.04 14.64
C ASN A 3 32.00 -61.16 13.53
N ILE A 4 30.78 -60.68 13.72
CA ILE A 4 30.15 -59.68 12.87
C ILE A 4 30.37 -58.33 13.56
N LEU A 5 31.18 -57.48 12.94
CA LEU A 5 31.45 -56.11 13.38
C LEU A 5 30.33 -55.22 12.83
N PHE A 6 29.43 -54.74 13.69
CA PHE A 6 28.45 -53.71 13.33
C PHE A 6 29.13 -52.34 13.30
N MET A 7 29.32 -51.79 12.10
CA MET A 7 29.82 -50.43 11.91
C MET A 7 28.62 -49.47 12.00
N LEU A 8 28.48 -48.79 13.14
CA LEU A 8 27.52 -47.72 13.33
C LEU A 8 27.99 -46.49 12.55
N VAL A 9 27.35 -46.21 11.41
CA VAL A 9 27.53 -44.96 10.67
C VAL A 9 26.71 -43.88 11.38
N ALA A 10 27.38 -42.96 12.06
CA ALA A 10 26.75 -41.77 12.62
C ALA A 10 26.46 -40.79 11.47
N LEU A 11 25.19 -40.66 11.05
CA LEU A 11 24.77 -39.59 10.17
C LEU A 11 24.76 -38.27 10.96
N SER A 12 25.74 -37.41 10.70
CA SER A 12 25.72 -36.02 11.15
C SER A 12 24.66 -35.26 10.35
N VAL A 13 23.51 -34.98 10.95
CA VAL A 13 22.53 -34.05 10.39
C VAL A 13 23.11 -32.64 10.51
N SER A 14 23.70 -32.14 9.43
CA SER A 14 24.09 -30.73 9.34
C SER A 14 22.84 -29.90 9.21
N THR A 15 22.50 -29.14 10.23
CA THR A 15 21.41 -28.16 10.20
C THR A 15 21.89 -26.96 9.39
N PHE A 16 21.58 -26.94 8.08
CA PHE A 16 21.71 -25.73 7.28
C PHE A 16 20.69 -24.71 7.80
N SER A 17 21.15 -23.76 8.61
CA SER A 17 20.37 -22.57 8.94
C SER A 17 20.41 -21.66 7.72
N MET A 18 19.34 -21.66 6.92
CA MET A 18 19.19 -20.62 5.89
C MET A 18 19.07 -19.29 6.62
N ALA A 19 20.05 -18.41 6.42
CA ALA A 19 19.98 -17.04 6.91
C ALA A 19 18.68 -16.42 6.37
N ARG A 20 17.94 -15.73 7.26
CA ARG A 20 16.72 -15.04 6.83
C ARG A 20 17.09 -13.98 5.79
N PRO A 21 16.26 -13.77 4.76
CA PRO A 21 16.47 -12.69 3.81
C PRO A 21 16.53 -11.35 4.55
N ASP A 22 17.53 -10.55 4.21
CA ASP A 22 17.69 -9.17 4.69
C ASP A 22 16.67 -8.28 4.00
N TRP A 23 15.82 -7.66 4.82
CA TRP A 23 14.79 -6.69 4.45
C TRP A 23 15.01 -5.34 5.17
N SER A 24 16.23 -5.08 5.65
CA SER A 24 16.57 -3.77 6.20
C SER A 24 16.54 -2.69 5.13
N LEU A 25 16.29 -1.44 5.51
CA LEU A 25 16.31 -0.30 4.58
C LEU A 25 17.68 0.39 4.51
N GLU A 26 18.67 -0.15 5.23
CA GLU A 26 20.05 0.32 5.17
C GLU A 26 20.72 -0.23 3.91
N LEU A 27 20.87 0.62 2.89
CA LEU A 27 21.56 0.32 1.65
C LEU A 27 22.83 1.15 1.54
N ASP A 28 23.94 0.52 1.17
CA ASP A 28 25.17 1.24 0.88
C ASP A 28 25.12 1.96 -0.48
N VAL A 29 26.11 2.81 -0.76
CA VAL A 29 26.16 3.61 -2.01
C VAL A 29 26.22 2.75 -3.28
N THR A 30 26.77 1.53 -3.18
CA THR A 30 26.88 0.60 -4.31
C THR A 30 25.54 -0.08 -4.55
N GLU A 31 24.88 -0.54 -3.48
CA GLU A 31 23.52 -1.09 -3.52
C GLU A 31 22.51 -0.07 -4.08
N MET A 32 22.56 1.18 -3.60
CA MET A 32 21.71 2.26 -4.09
C MET A 32 21.90 2.51 -5.59
N ALA A 33 23.15 2.57 -6.07
CA ALA A 33 23.46 2.81 -7.47
C ALA A 33 23.07 1.63 -8.38
N HIS A 34 23.29 0.40 -7.92
CA HIS A 34 22.90 -0.81 -8.68
C HIS A 34 21.38 -0.91 -8.81
N ALA A 35 20.65 -0.72 -7.71
CA ALA A 35 19.19 -0.74 -7.73
C ALA A 35 18.60 0.36 -8.63
N GLU A 36 19.18 1.57 -8.60
CA GLU A 36 18.79 2.65 -9.50
C GLU A 36 19.05 2.29 -10.97
N ALA A 37 20.18 1.68 -11.29
CA ALA A 37 20.48 1.24 -12.65
C ALA A 37 19.46 0.19 -13.15
N LEU A 38 19.10 -0.79 -12.32
CA LEU A 38 18.05 -1.76 -12.63
C LEU A 38 16.70 -1.06 -12.89
N TYR A 39 16.33 -0.11 -12.02
CA TYR A 39 15.11 0.67 -12.18
C TYR A 39 15.10 1.45 -13.50
N GLN A 40 16.18 2.16 -13.81
CA GLN A 40 16.29 2.96 -15.02
C GLN A 40 16.23 2.08 -16.28
N GLN A 41 16.80 0.88 -16.22
CA GLN A 41 16.82 -0.04 -17.34
C GLN A 41 15.45 -0.69 -17.60
N TYR A 42 14.72 -1.09 -16.56
CA TYR A 42 13.56 -1.98 -16.71
C TYR A 42 12.21 -1.35 -16.37
N CYS A 43 12.18 -0.32 -15.54
CA CYS A 43 10.94 0.22 -14.97
C CYS A 43 10.63 1.65 -15.41
N SER A 44 11.66 2.48 -15.60
CA SER A 44 11.51 3.93 -15.83
C SER A 44 10.69 4.28 -17.07
N LEU A 45 10.71 3.42 -18.09
CA LEU A 45 9.96 3.60 -19.34
C LEU A 45 8.46 3.80 -19.06
N CYS A 46 7.91 3.06 -18.09
CA CYS A 46 6.50 3.14 -17.72
C CYS A 46 6.29 3.99 -16.46
N HIS A 47 7.15 3.83 -15.47
CA HIS A 47 6.96 4.39 -14.13
C HIS A 47 7.60 5.76 -13.89
N GLY A 48 8.22 6.40 -14.88
CA GLY A 48 8.92 7.68 -14.66
C GLY A 48 10.42 7.47 -14.44
N GLU A 49 11.27 8.40 -14.89
CA GLU A 49 12.70 8.37 -14.49
C GLU A 49 12.85 8.65 -12.99
N ASP A 50 11.93 9.43 -12.43
CA ASP A 50 11.86 9.81 -11.02
C ASP A 50 10.83 8.99 -10.23
N ARG A 51 10.26 7.92 -10.79
CA ARG A 51 9.18 7.10 -10.20
C ARG A 51 7.80 7.78 -10.12
N SER A 52 7.58 8.92 -10.76
CA SER A 52 6.28 9.63 -10.72
C SER A 52 5.08 8.86 -11.28
N GLY A 53 5.34 7.80 -12.05
CA GLY A 53 4.32 7.05 -12.78
C GLY A 53 3.89 7.73 -14.09
N TYR A 54 2.95 7.07 -14.76
CA TYR A 54 2.15 7.55 -15.88
C TYR A 54 2.91 7.97 -17.14
N ARG A 55 4.14 7.46 -17.34
CA ARG A 55 4.82 7.59 -18.64
C ARG A 55 4.24 6.66 -19.71
N ALA A 56 3.76 5.48 -19.30
CA ALA A 56 3.04 4.55 -20.16
C ALA A 56 1.84 3.93 -19.43
N ASP A 57 0.73 3.73 -20.16
CA ASP A 57 -0.40 2.85 -19.85
C ASP A 57 -0.76 2.68 -18.37
N HIS A 58 -1.31 3.73 -17.74
CA HIS A 58 -1.81 3.72 -16.35
C HIS A 58 -0.82 3.18 -15.30
N ALA A 59 0.48 3.12 -15.61
CA ALA A 59 1.52 2.68 -14.69
C ALA A 59 1.55 3.64 -13.49
N PRO A 60 1.22 3.18 -12.26
CA PRO A 60 1.05 4.09 -11.14
C PRO A 60 2.39 4.69 -10.68
N SER A 61 2.29 5.78 -9.94
CA SER A 61 3.42 6.33 -9.17
C SER A 61 3.99 5.26 -8.24
N LEU A 62 5.32 5.10 -8.27
CA LEU A 62 6.08 4.28 -7.33
C LEU A 62 6.70 5.13 -6.21
N ARG A 63 6.26 6.39 -6.09
CA ARG A 63 6.58 7.29 -4.97
C ARG A 63 5.48 7.33 -3.90
N SER A 64 4.30 6.76 -4.19
CA SER A 64 3.18 6.78 -3.25
C SER A 64 3.60 6.26 -1.88
N HIS A 65 3.67 7.16 -0.89
CA HIS A 65 3.98 6.84 0.50
C HIS A 65 2.97 5.82 1.02
N SER A 66 1.68 6.04 0.74
CA SER A 66 0.60 5.12 1.12
C SER A 66 0.86 3.70 0.60
N LEU A 67 1.28 3.56 -0.66
CA LEU A 67 1.64 2.26 -1.23
C LEU A 67 2.86 1.68 -0.54
N LEU A 68 3.98 2.40 -0.53
CA LEU A 68 5.27 1.90 -0.06
C LEU A 68 5.23 1.47 1.40
N LEU A 69 4.57 2.25 2.27
CA LEU A 69 4.48 1.94 3.70
C LEU A 69 3.62 0.70 3.99
N THR A 70 2.62 0.37 3.15
CA THR A 70 1.70 -0.76 3.39
C THR A 70 2.02 -2.01 2.58
N ALA A 71 2.76 -1.87 1.48
CA ALA A 71 3.03 -2.96 0.54
C ALA A 71 4.33 -3.73 0.84
N TYR A 72 5.21 -3.17 1.66
CA TYR A 72 6.52 -3.75 1.92
C TYR A 72 6.50 -4.88 2.97
N PRO A 73 7.36 -5.92 2.82
CA PRO A 73 8.10 -6.26 1.60
C PRO A 73 7.26 -7.05 0.61
N GLY A 74 6.30 -7.83 1.12
CA GLY A 74 5.68 -8.93 0.39
C GLY A 74 4.92 -8.52 -0.86
N PHE A 75 4.02 -7.54 -0.77
CA PHE A 75 3.19 -7.14 -1.91
C PHE A 75 4.04 -6.53 -3.03
N LEU A 76 5.03 -5.69 -2.70
CA LEU A 76 5.95 -5.11 -3.70
C LEU A 76 6.79 -6.20 -4.37
N PHE A 77 7.41 -7.08 -3.58
CA PHE A 77 8.26 -8.15 -4.10
C PHE A 77 7.48 -9.07 -5.06
N THR A 78 6.27 -9.49 -4.66
CA THR A 78 5.40 -10.31 -5.53
C THR A 78 4.96 -9.54 -6.76
N ALA A 79 4.54 -8.27 -6.63
CA ALA A 79 4.05 -7.48 -7.77
C ALA A 79 5.15 -7.22 -8.82
N ILE A 80 6.41 -7.05 -8.41
CA ILE A 80 7.53 -6.90 -9.33
C ILE A 80 7.91 -8.27 -9.92
N GLY A 81 8.01 -9.30 -9.09
CA GLY A 81 8.48 -10.62 -9.51
C GLY A 81 7.53 -11.34 -10.47
N TYR A 82 6.22 -11.29 -10.20
CA TYR A 82 5.18 -12.01 -10.95
C TYR A 82 4.34 -11.12 -11.87
N GLY A 83 4.50 -9.80 -11.77
CA GLY A 83 3.75 -8.86 -12.59
C GLY A 83 2.27 -8.79 -12.21
N ARG A 84 1.47 -8.29 -13.15
CA ARG A 84 0.01 -8.13 -13.04
C ARG A 84 -0.65 -8.61 -14.32
N ALA A 85 -1.40 -9.70 -14.20
CA ALA A 85 -2.06 -10.34 -15.33
C ALA A 85 -2.98 -9.34 -16.08
N GLY A 86 -2.94 -9.39 -17.42
CA GLY A 86 -3.77 -8.51 -18.25
C GLY A 86 -3.27 -7.06 -18.34
N THR A 87 -2.08 -6.74 -17.85
CA THR A 87 -1.45 -5.42 -17.97
C THR A 87 -0.08 -5.51 -18.64
N ALA A 88 0.54 -4.37 -18.95
CA ALA A 88 1.91 -4.30 -19.46
C ALA A 88 2.99 -4.58 -18.38
N MET A 89 2.61 -4.63 -17.10
CA MET A 89 3.53 -4.92 -16.00
C MET A 89 3.72 -6.44 -15.89
N ASP A 90 4.62 -6.99 -16.68
CA ASP A 90 4.96 -8.43 -16.67
C ASP A 90 5.78 -8.83 -15.43
N GLY A 91 6.03 -10.13 -15.26
CA GLY A 91 6.89 -10.65 -14.21
C GLY A 91 8.37 -10.42 -14.51
N TYR A 92 9.08 -9.73 -13.63
CA TYR A 92 10.50 -9.43 -13.80
C TYR A 92 11.43 -10.46 -13.14
N SER A 93 10.90 -11.42 -12.38
CA SER A 93 11.71 -12.51 -11.85
C SER A 93 12.21 -13.45 -12.95
N ASP A 94 13.43 -13.93 -12.79
CA ASP A 94 14.02 -14.97 -13.64
C ASP A 94 13.19 -16.27 -13.64
N GLU A 95 12.55 -16.61 -12.53
CA GLU A 95 11.58 -17.70 -12.40
C GLU A 95 10.37 -17.54 -13.36
N MET A 96 10.00 -16.30 -13.67
CA MET A 96 8.95 -15.95 -14.63
C MET A 96 9.50 -15.64 -16.04
N GLY A 97 10.81 -15.80 -16.26
CA GLY A 97 11.48 -15.48 -17.53
C GLY A 97 11.92 -14.01 -17.67
N GLY A 98 11.79 -13.23 -16.60
CA GLY A 98 12.30 -11.87 -16.49
C GLY A 98 13.81 -11.79 -16.22
N PRO A 99 14.38 -10.58 -16.17
CA PRO A 99 15.83 -10.40 -16.10
C PRO A 99 16.42 -10.37 -14.68
N LEU A 100 15.58 -10.35 -13.63
CA LEU A 100 16.02 -10.12 -12.26
C LEU A 100 16.04 -11.42 -11.46
N ASP A 101 17.17 -11.73 -10.83
CA ASP A 101 17.21 -12.78 -9.83
C ASP A 101 16.54 -12.32 -8.52
N ARG A 102 16.40 -13.24 -7.55
CA ARG A 102 15.76 -12.92 -6.26
C ARG A 102 16.49 -11.85 -5.45
N ASP A 103 17.80 -11.74 -5.58
CA ASP A 103 18.59 -10.76 -4.82
C ASP A 103 18.42 -9.37 -5.42
N ASP A 104 18.43 -9.24 -6.75
CA ASP A 104 18.12 -7.99 -7.46
C ASP A 104 16.67 -7.54 -7.22
N LEU A 105 15.70 -8.47 -7.23
CA LEU A 105 14.29 -8.14 -6.89
C LEU A 105 14.15 -7.62 -5.46
N ARG A 106 14.84 -8.26 -4.52
CA ARG A 106 14.85 -7.85 -3.11
C ARG A 106 15.52 -6.50 -2.95
N LEU A 107 16.67 -6.30 -3.57
CA LEU A 107 17.39 -5.04 -3.56
C LEU A 107 16.55 -3.91 -4.16
N LEU A 108 15.91 -4.12 -5.32
CA LEU A 108 15.03 -3.15 -5.94
C LEU A 108 13.83 -2.80 -5.05
N THR A 109 13.24 -3.81 -4.39
CA THR A 109 12.15 -3.62 -3.43
C THR A 109 12.58 -2.77 -2.22
N ARG A 110 13.76 -3.05 -1.65
CA ARG A 110 14.34 -2.26 -0.55
C ARG A 110 14.61 -0.81 -1.00
N TRP A 111 15.18 -0.65 -2.18
CA TRP A 111 15.56 0.65 -2.74
C TRP A 111 14.36 1.56 -2.97
N LEU A 112 13.23 1.04 -3.45
CA LEU A 112 12.00 1.83 -3.64
C LEU A 112 11.55 2.54 -2.35
N LEU A 113 11.76 1.92 -1.19
CA LEU A 113 11.45 2.55 0.10
C LEU A 113 12.56 3.48 0.57
N ALA A 114 13.82 3.01 0.50
CA ALA A 114 14.98 3.75 0.99
C ALA A 114 15.12 5.11 0.30
N VAL A 115 14.88 5.16 -1.01
CA VAL A 115 15.01 6.37 -1.82
C VAL A 115 13.88 7.38 -1.57
N GLU A 116 12.69 6.92 -1.19
CA GLU A 116 11.56 7.80 -0.84
C GLU A 116 11.58 8.16 0.66
N GLY A 117 12.39 7.48 1.47
CA GLY A 117 12.52 7.71 2.91
C GLY A 117 11.28 7.24 3.69
N VAL A 118 10.61 6.18 3.21
CA VAL A 118 9.36 5.67 3.78
C VAL A 118 9.63 4.51 4.72
N GLU A 119 9.08 4.60 5.94
CA GLU A 119 9.11 3.52 6.91
C GLU A 119 7.87 2.60 6.76
N PRO A 120 8.04 1.27 6.61
CA PRO A 120 6.95 0.31 6.56
C PRO A 120 6.13 0.31 7.85
N VAL A 121 4.81 0.18 7.71
CA VAL A 121 3.93 -0.07 8.83
C VAL A 121 3.50 -1.52 8.88
N LYS A 122 3.47 -2.09 10.08
CA LYS A 122 2.86 -3.40 10.28
C LYS A 122 1.35 -3.26 10.31
N LEU A 123 0.70 -3.75 9.26
CA LEU A 123 -0.75 -3.85 9.22
C LEU A 123 -1.27 -4.96 10.15
N PRO A 124 -2.45 -4.81 10.74
CA PRO A 124 -3.04 -5.84 11.58
C PRO A 124 -3.49 -7.05 10.74
N ASP A 125 -3.22 -8.25 11.24
CA ASP A 125 -3.68 -9.51 10.63
C ASP A 125 -5.14 -9.86 11.01
N THR A 126 -5.84 -8.94 11.68
CA THR A 126 -7.23 -9.15 12.10
C THR A 126 -8.15 -9.13 10.89
N PRO A 127 -9.03 -10.13 10.73
CA PRO A 127 -10.01 -10.15 9.64
C PRO A 127 -10.85 -8.87 9.65
N VAL A 128 -11.06 -8.30 8.46
CA VAL A 128 -11.96 -7.15 8.31
C VAL A 128 -13.35 -7.70 8.00
N HIS A 129 -14.31 -7.45 8.89
CA HIS A 129 -15.71 -7.80 8.65
C HIS A 129 -16.43 -6.65 7.95
N GLY A 130 -17.23 -6.99 6.94
CA GLY A 130 -18.03 -6.03 6.18
C GLY A 130 -19.35 -6.63 5.71
N ASP A 131 -20.27 -5.76 5.30
CA ASP A 131 -21.52 -6.13 4.63
C ASP A 131 -21.26 -6.15 3.13
N THR A 132 -21.26 -7.34 2.53
CA THR A 132 -20.97 -7.53 1.10
C THR A 132 -22.06 -6.96 0.20
N ALA A 133 -23.33 -6.99 0.62
CA ALA A 133 -24.43 -6.42 -0.15
C ALA A 133 -24.31 -4.89 -0.20
N ARG A 134 -24.00 -4.26 0.94
CA ARG A 134 -23.69 -2.83 0.99
C ARG A 134 -22.41 -2.50 0.22
N GLY A 135 -21.37 -3.34 0.34
CA GLY A 135 -20.11 -3.19 -0.36
C GLY A 135 -20.28 -3.18 -1.88
N ALA A 136 -21.12 -4.07 -2.42
CA ALA A 136 -21.43 -4.11 -3.85
C ALA A 136 -22.08 -2.81 -4.36
N VAL A 137 -23.01 -2.22 -3.61
CA VAL A 137 -23.63 -0.93 -3.96
C VAL A 137 -22.60 0.20 -3.99
N ILE A 138 -21.72 0.25 -2.99
CA ILE A 138 -20.65 1.26 -2.90
C ILE A 138 -19.66 1.07 -4.05
N TYR A 139 -19.23 -0.16 -4.30
CA TYR A 139 -18.27 -0.49 -5.35
C TYR A 139 -18.78 -0.05 -6.73
N ALA A 140 -20.04 -0.38 -7.04
CA ALA A 140 -20.66 0.03 -8.30
C ALA A 140 -20.73 1.55 -8.45
N ALA A 141 -20.96 2.29 -7.36
CA ALA A 141 -21.10 3.73 -7.38
C ALA A 141 -19.75 4.48 -7.38
N GLN A 142 -18.70 3.93 -6.76
CA GLN A 142 -17.47 4.68 -6.45
C GLN A 142 -16.19 4.07 -7.02
N CYS A 143 -16.15 2.77 -7.28
CA CYS A 143 -14.92 2.04 -7.63
C CYS A 143 -14.92 1.53 -9.07
N ALA A 144 -16.08 1.11 -9.57
CA ALA A 144 -16.23 0.40 -10.83
C ALA A 144 -15.80 1.21 -12.07
N SER A 145 -15.81 2.54 -12.00
CA SER A 145 -15.37 3.41 -13.11
C SER A 145 -13.89 3.28 -13.43
N CYS A 146 -13.05 2.88 -12.46
CA CYS A 146 -11.61 2.68 -12.66
C CYS A 146 -11.21 1.21 -12.54
N HIS A 147 -11.82 0.47 -11.63
CA HIS A 147 -11.47 -0.92 -11.36
C HIS A 147 -12.34 -1.93 -12.13
N GLY A 148 -13.27 -1.46 -12.96
CA GLY A 148 -14.19 -2.28 -13.73
C GLY A 148 -15.38 -2.80 -12.91
N ALA A 149 -16.49 -3.07 -13.60
CA ALA A 149 -17.75 -3.51 -12.98
C ALA A 149 -17.63 -4.81 -12.16
N GLU A 150 -16.73 -5.70 -12.55
CA GLU A 150 -16.46 -6.98 -11.89
C GLU A 150 -15.09 -7.02 -11.20
N GLY A 151 -14.39 -5.88 -11.11
CA GLY A 151 -13.02 -5.84 -10.55
C GLY A 151 -11.94 -6.26 -11.54
N GLN A 152 -12.26 -6.38 -12.83
CA GLN A 152 -11.32 -6.81 -13.87
C GLN A 152 -10.24 -5.78 -14.22
N GLY A 153 -10.32 -4.57 -13.66
CA GLY A 153 -9.41 -3.46 -13.97
C GLY A 153 -9.79 -2.73 -15.25
N ASP A 154 -9.40 -1.47 -15.33
CA ASP A 154 -9.48 -0.61 -16.52
C ASP A 154 -8.36 0.44 -16.40
N THR A 155 -8.69 1.67 -16.02
CA THR A 155 -7.70 2.71 -15.68
C THR A 155 -7.06 2.50 -14.31
N GLY A 156 -7.67 1.67 -13.46
CA GLY A 156 -7.15 1.22 -12.17
C GLY A 156 -6.85 -0.29 -12.15
N PRO A 157 -6.07 -0.77 -11.15
CA PRO A 157 -5.72 -2.19 -11.02
C PRO A 157 -6.92 -3.14 -10.97
N ALA A 158 -6.76 -4.36 -11.48
CA ALA A 158 -7.75 -5.42 -11.41
C ALA A 158 -7.90 -5.96 -9.97
N LEU A 159 -8.88 -5.44 -9.22
CA LEU A 159 -9.13 -5.84 -7.82
C LEU A 159 -9.67 -7.28 -7.68
N GLY A 160 -10.23 -7.84 -8.75
CA GLY A 160 -10.67 -9.23 -8.84
C GLY A 160 -9.58 -10.22 -9.24
N ASP A 161 -8.36 -9.75 -9.50
CA ASP A 161 -7.23 -10.62 -9.85
C ASP A 161 -6.89 -11.55 -8.68
N PRO A 162 -6.94 -12.89 -8.88
CA PRO A 162 -6.56 -13.85 -7.84
C PRO A 162 -5.14 -13.63 -7.29
N ALA A 163 -4.19 -13.19 -8.12
CA ALA A 163 -2.82 -12.91 -7.67
C ALA A 163 -2.78 -11.71 -6.72
N LEU A 164 -3.54 -10.64 -7.03
CA LEU A 164 -3.71 -9.51 -6.13
C LEU A 164 -4.35 -9.95 -4.83
N LEU A 165 -5.49 -10.65 -4.89
CA LEU A 165 -6.24 -11.07 -3.69
C LEU A 165 -5.45 -12.05 -2.80
N ALA A 166 -4.54 -12.83 -3.37
CA ALA A 166 -3.66 -13.72 -2.62
C ALA A 166 -2.56 -12.96 -1.84
N ASN A 167 -2.20 -11.74 -2.27
CA ASN A 167 -1.08 -10.97 -1.71
C ASN A 167 -1.50 -9.67 -1.02
N ALA A 168 -2.73 -9.20 -1.25
CA ALA A 168 -3.31 -8.02 -0.65
C ALA A 168 -4.18 -8.41 0.54
N SER A 169 -3.69 -8.22 1.76
CA SER A 169 -4.49 -8.46 2.96
C SER A 169 -5.69 -7.52 3.03
N ASP A 170 -6.74 -7.91 3.75
CA ASP A 170 -7.89 -7.05 4.01
C ASP A 170 -7.48 -5.70 4.62
N ALA A 171 -6.49 -5.72 5.52
CA ALA A 171 -5.96 -4.50 6.14
C ALA A 171 -5.25 -3.60 5.12
N PHE A 172 -4.55 -4.17 4.14
CA PHE A 172 -3.93 -3.43 3.04
C PHE A 172 -4.99 -2.79 2.15
N LEU A 173 -6.02 -3.55 1.75
CA LEU A 173 -7.12 -3.04 0.92
C LEU A 173 -7.91 -1.96 1.66
N ARG A 174 -8.22 -2.18 2.94
CA ARG A 174 -8.90 -1.20 3.79
C ARG A 174 -8.09 0.08 3.93
N TYR A 175 -6.77 -0.02 4.11
CA TYR A 175 -5.89 1.16 4.18
C TYR A 175 -5.90 1.93 2.86
N ALA A 176 -5.82 1.24 1.72
CA ALA A 176 -5.85 1.84 0.40
C ALA A 176 -7.17 2.57 0.14
N VAL A 177 -8.31 1.97 0.50
CA VAL A 177 -9.63 2.62 0.37
C VAL A 177 -9.73 3.83 1.31
N ALA A 178 -9.27 3.69 2.55
CA ALA A 178 -9.34 4.77 3.53
C ALA A 178 -8.48 5.97 3.12
N ASN A 179 -7.20 5.74 2.80
CA ASN A 179 -6.20 6.80 2.65
C ASN A 179 -5.84 7.10 1.20
N GLY A 180 -6.39 6.36 0.23
CA GLY A 180 -6.02 6.48 -1.17
C GLY A 180 -4.57 6.03 -1.41
N ARG A 181 -4.08 6.36 -2.60
CA ARG A 181 -2.67 6.26 -3.01
C ARG A 181 -2.26 7.64 -3.52
N ASP A 182 -1.49 8.35 -2.71
CA ASP A 182 -0.89 9.64 -3.06
C ASP A 182 -0.12 9.56 -4.39
N ASP A 183 -0.09 10.67 -5.13
CA ASP A 183 0.45 10.75 -6.49
C ASP A 183 -0.23 9.80 -7.52
N THR A 184 -1.47 9.37 -7.26
CA THR A 184 -2.27 8.59 -8.20
C THR A 184 -3.72 9.10 -8.27
N ALA A 185 -4.50 8.57 -9.22
CA ALA A 185 -5.94 8.82 -9.29
C ALA A 185 -6.77 8.15 -8.17
N MET A 186 -6.19 7.23 -7.40
CA MET A 186 -6.88 6.53 -6.31
C MET A 186 -6.97 7.41 -5.06
N VAL A 187 -8.02 8.21 -4.97
CA VAL A 187 -8.25 9.12 -3.84
C VAL A 187 -8.63 8.40 -2.55
N ALA A 188 -8.52 9.11 -1.42
CA ALA A 188 -8.96 8.66 -0.11
C ALA A 188 -10.49 8.68 0.01
N PHE A 189 -11.07 7.64 0.60
CA PHE A 189 -12.51 7.57 0.90
C PHE A 189 -12.81 7.65 2.41
N ALA A 190 -11.80 7.57 3.28
CA ALA A 190 -11.93 8.10 4.64
C ALA A 190 -11.98 9.62 4.49
N GLY A 191 -13.15 10.20 4.71
CA GLY A 191 -13.38 11.59 4.34
C GLY A 191 -12.36 12.56 4.94
N GLU A 192 -11.92 13.53 4.14
CA GLU A 192 -11.27 14.78 4.55
C GLU A 192 -12.21 15.65 5.40
N TYR A 193 -12.81 15.07 6.43
CA TYR A 193 -13.57 15.83 7.42
C TYR A 193 -12.69 16.21 8.60
N LEU A 194 -11.48 15.67 8.70
CA LEU A 194 -10.54 15.96 9.78
C LEU A 194 -9.85 17.31 9.53
N LEU A 195 -10.41 18.36 10.12
CA LEU A 195 -9.78 19.67 10.13
C LEU A 195 -8.54 19.62 11.03
N ASN A 196 -7.42 20.20 10.57
CA ASN A 196 -6.15 20.28 11.29
C ASN A 196 -5.70 18.91 11.84
N PRO A 197 -5.32 17.94 10.98
CA PRO A 197 -5.02 16.57 11.38
C PRO A 197 -3.89 16.46 12.43
N ASP A 198 -2.94 17.41 12.42
CA ASP A 198 -1.82 17.47 13.36
C ASP A 198 -2.13 18.31 14.62
N GLY A 199 -3.34 18.87 14.72
CA GLY A 199 -3.76 19.67 15.87
C GLY A 199 -4.07 18.83 17.11
N GLU A 200 -4.10 19.49 18.27
CA GLU A 200 -4.58 18.86 19.51
C GLU A 200 -6.12 18.71 19.49
N GLU A 201 -6.63 17.73 20.24
CA GLU A 201 -8.08 17.52 20.38
C GLU A 201 -8.77 18.71 21.06
N PRO A 202 -9.93 19.18 20.55
CA PRO A 202 -10.65 20.27 21.19
C PRO A 202 -11.34 19.80 22.48
N ALA A 203 -11.27 20.63 23.51
CA ALA A 203 -12.07 20.47 24.72
C ALA A 203 -13.35 21.30 24.62
N PHE A 204 -14.51 20.62 24.55
CA PHE A 204 -15.82 21.27 24.46
C PHE A 204 -16.64 21.08 25.74
N THR A 205 -17.33 22.14 26.15
CA THR A 205 -18.35 22.03 27.19
C THR A 205 -19.69 21.67 26.58
N LEU A 206 -20.20 20.48 26.89
CA LEU A 206 -21.47 20.00 26.35
C LEU A 206 -22.67 20.55 27.14
N ARG A 207 -23.63 21.14 26.44
CA ARG A 207 -24.98 21.38 26.95
C ARG A 207 -25.84 20.13 26.71
N GLU A 208 -26.53 19.70 27.75
CA GLU A 208 -27.41 18.51 27.71
C GLU A 208 -26.69 17.24 27.23
N GLY A 209 -25.36 17.18 27.40
CA GLY A 209 -24.53 16.07 26.94
C GLY A 209 -24.47 15.90 25.41
N ARG A 210 -24.96 16.86 24.62
CA ARG A 210 -25.07 16.72 23.16
C ARG A 210 -24.63 17.96 22.36
N TYR A 211 -24.80 19.17 22.89
CA TYR A 211 -24.62 20.40 22.10
C TYR A 211 -23.38 21.17 22.53
N VAL A 212 -22.56 21.58 21.56
CA VAL A 212 -21.42 22.49 21.78
C VAL A 212 -21.85 23.92 21.43
N PRO A 213 -21.55 24.94 22.27
CA PRO A 213 -21.78 26.33 21.91
C PRO A 213 -21.00 26.73 20.65
N ALA A 214 -21.65 27.44 19.72
CA ALA A 214 -21.02 27.85 18.46
C ALA A 214 -19.71 28.64 18.66
N ALA A 215 -19.62 29.47 19.71
CA ALA A 215 -18.41 30.21 20.05
C ALA A 215 -17.21 29.30 20.39
N GLU A 216 -17.45 28.15 21.01
CA GLU A 216 -16.39 27.18 21.30
C GLU A 216 -15.91 26.47 20.03
N VAL A 217 -16.83 26.18 19.10
CA VAL A 217 -16.48 25.64 17.78
C VAL A 217 -15.63 26.64 16.99
N VAL A 218 -16.02 27.92 16.97
CA VAL A 218 -15.24 28.99 16.32
C VAL A 218 -13.85 29.10 16.91
N ARG A 219 -13.74 29.13 18.24
CA ARG A 219 -12.43 29.16 18.92
C ARG A 219 -11.56 27.95 18.56
N ALA A 220 -12.15 26.75 18.52
CA ALA A 220 -11.42 25.54 18.13
C ALA A 220 -10.93 25.60 16.66
N LEU A 221 -11.69 26.22 15.76
CA LEU A 221 -11.26 26.47 14.37
C LEU A 221 -10.09 27.45 14.32
N GLU A 222 -10.17 28.57 15.05
CA GLU A 222 -9.14 29.60 15.10
C GLU A 222 -7.83 29.07 15.71
N GLU A 223 -7.93 28.22 16.73
CA GLU A 223 -6.80 27.54 17.38
C GLU A 223 -6.25 26.35 16.59
N LYS A 224 -6.83 26.06 15.41
CA LYS A 224 -6.45 24.91 14.57
C LYS A 224 -6.49 23.57 15.31
N ARG A 225 -7.53 23.34 16.13
CA ARG A 225 -7.75 22.06 16.81
C ARG A 225 -8.15 20.96 15.82
N ARG A 226 -7.85 19.71 16.17
CA ARG A 226 -8.15 18.52 15.36
C ARG A 226 -9.56 18.04 15.60
N PHE A 227 -10.48 18.27 14.66
CA PHE A 227 -11.84 17.72 14.76
C PHE A 227 -12.58 17.69 13.43
N ILE A 228 -13.70 16.98 13.44
CA ILE A 228 -14.61 16.86 12.30
C ILE A 228 -15.76 17.85 12.45
N LEU A 229 -15.96 18.69 11.43
CA LEU A 229 -17.11 19.59 11.34
C LEU A 229 -18.01 19.17 10.18
N LEU A 230 -19.20 18.66 10.51
CA LEU A 230 -20.22 18.28 9.53
C LEU A 230 -21.35 19.31 9.53
N ASP A 231 -21.42 20.14 8.48
CA ASP A 231 -22.52 21.09 8.31
C ASP A 231 -23.71 20.39 7.63
N THR A 232 -24.78 20.16 8.38
CA THR A 232 -25.99 19.49 7.88
C THR A 232 -26.99 20.44 7.25
N ARG A 233 -26.65 21.71 7.02
CA ARG A 233 -27.57 22.67 6.40
C ARG A 233 -27.69 22.40 4.90
N PRO A 234 -28.92 22.43 4.33
CA PRO A 234 -29.11 22.31 2.89
C PRO A 234 -28.50 23.50 2.14
N ALA A 235 -28.10 23.31 0.88
CA ALA A 235 -27.45 24.34 0.06
C ALA A 235 -28.25 25.67 -0.02
N SER A 236 -29.58 25.60 0.09
CA SER A 236 -30.49 26.76 0.11
C SER A 236 -30.30 27.68 1.33
N ALA A 237 -29.69 27.19 2.42
CA ALA A 237 -29.42 27.97 3.62
C ALA A 237 -28.28 29.00 3.44
N TRP A 238 -27.45 28.87 2.40
CA TRP A 238 -26.33 29.77 2.11
C TRP A 238 -26.69 30.97 1.23
N GLN A 239 -27.87 30.96 0.62
CA GLN A 239 -28.27 31.97 -0.39
C GLN A 239 -29.02 33.17 0.20
N ARG A 240 -29.23 33.22 1.53
CA ARG A 240 -29.81 34.40 2.18
C ARG A 240 -28.68 35.32 2.66
N LYS A 241 -28.35 36.30 1.83
CA LYS A 241 -27.61 37.51 2.25
C LYS A 241 -28.57 38.51 2.88
#